data_AF-A0A7S3W5I2-F1
#
_entry.id   AF-A0A7S3W5I2-F1
#
_cell.length_a   1.000
_cell.length_b   1.000
_cell.length_c   1.000
_cell.angle_alpha   90.00
_cell.angle_beta   90.00
_cell.angle_gamma   90.00
#
_symmetry.space_group_name_H-M   'P 1'
#
loop_
_entity.id
_entity.type
_entity.pdbx_description
1 polymer ?
#
loop_
_entity_poly.entity_id
_entity_poly.type
_entity_poly.pdbx_seq_one_letter_code
_entity_poly.pdbx_strand_id
1 'polypeptide(L)'
;ISPNESELTFLSGVATEENDSVSRPLLRRAVSMLKSKFAAAGNTDIEVLVTLGAKGSLHFGSQWSAAENDFANEVWLPHETHIGIYNLASPNGRPVDTTGAGDCFRGSFVGAHYGEGKSLTEAMKWASAAGSLSVEVEGAMLSMPDRLKIEARIAEPLLDVSFS
;
A
#
# COMPACT_ATOMS: atom_id res chain seq x y z
N ILE A 1 -2.41 -10.16 -5.08
CA ILE A 1 -1.72 -9.28 -6.06
C ILE A 1 -1.36 -7.95 -5.42
N SER A 2 -0.32 -7.25 -5.88
CA SER A 2 0.11 -5.98 -5.25
C SER A 2 0.44 -4.87 -6.26
N PRO A 3 -0.59 -4.24 -6.86
CA PRO A 3 -0.39 -3.13 -7.79
C PRO A 3 -0.02 -1.83 -7.05
N ASN A 4 0.64 -0.91 -7.72
CA ASN A 4 0.57 0.51 -7.35
C ASN A 4 -0.77 1.12 -7.82
N GLU A 5 -1.01 2.39 -7.48
CA GLU A 5 -2.22 3.13 -7.85
C GLU A 5 -2.49 3.09 -9.38
N SER A 6 -1.50 3.42 -10.19
CA SER A 6 -1.70 3.56 -11.64
C SER A 6 -1.85 2.19 -12.33
N GLU A 7 -1.15 1.17 -11.82
CA GLU A 7 -1.34 -0.23 -12.18
C GLU A 7 -2.76 -0.70 -11.83
N LEU A 8 -3.31 -0.30 -10.68
CA LEU A 8 -4.69 -0.62 -10.30
C LEU A 8 -5.69 0.04 -11.26
N THR A 9 -5.48 1.30 -11.63
CA THR A 9 -6.29 1.96 -12.68
C THR A 9 -6.25 1.16 -13.97
N PHE A 10 -5.05 0.80 -14.44
CA PHE A 10 -4.88 0.04 -15.69
C PHE A 10 -5.55 -1.34 -15.65
N LEU A 11 -5.33 -2.11 -14.58
CA LEU A 11 -5.86 -3.47 -14.43
C LEU A 11 -7.38 -3.49 -14.24
N SER A 12 -7.92 -2.53 -13.48
CA SER A 12 -9.37 -2.45 -13.20
C SER A 12 -10.15 -1.79 -14.33
N GLY A 13 -9.56 -0.83 -15.05
CA GLY A 13 -10.26 0.05 -15.98
C GLY A 13 -11.09 1.14 -15.28
N VAL A 14 -10.85 1.38 -13.99
CA VAL A 14 -11.53 2.37 -13.16
C VAL A 14 -10.49 3.37 -12.69
N ALA A 15 -10.73 4.66 -12.86
CA ALA A 15 -9.87 5.71 -12.32
C ALA A 15 -9.79 5.60 -10.79
N THR A 16 -8.63 5.86 -10.21
CA THR A 16 -8.40 5.85 -8.75
C THR A 16 -8.14 7.22 -8.14
N GLU A 17 -8.13 8.27 -8.98
CA GLU A 17 -7.93 9.66 -8.60
C GLU A 17 -9.12 10.54 -9.00
N GLU A 18 -9.35 11.58 -8.20
CA GLU A 18 -10.28 12.67 -8.47
C GLU A 18 -9.59 13.99 -8.07
N ASN A 19 -9.62 15.00 -8.94
CA ASN A 19 -8.95 16.30 -8.71
C ASN A 19 -7.45 16.16 -8.32
N ASP A 20 -6.71 15.31 -9.04
CA ASP A 20 -5.27 15.03 -8.81
C ASP A 20 -4.96 14.47 -7.41
N SER A 21 -5.95 13.86 -6.74
CA SER A 21 -5.80 13.21 -5.44
C SER A 21 -6.40 11.81 -5.47
N VAL A 22 -5.72 10.87 -4.82
CA VAL A 22 -6.20 9.52 -4.61
C VAL A 22 -7.51 9.54 -3.82
N SER A 23 -8.55 8.95 -4.42
CA SER A 23 -9.90 8.90 -3.87
C SER A 23 -10.20 7.51 -3.32
N ARG A 24 -10.54 7.42 -2.03
CA ARG A 24 -10.84 6.12 -1.40
C ARG A 24 -12.08 5.45 -2.02
N PRO A 25 -13.19 6.15 -2.30
CA PRO A 25 -14.32 5.54 -3.02
C PRO A 25 -13.91 4.96 -4.37
N LEU A 26 -13.07 5.67 -5.13
CA LEU A 26 -12.58 5.20 -6.42
C LEU A 26 -11.63 4.00 -6.30
N LEU A 27 -10.74 3.98 -5.31
CA LEU A 27 -9.91 2.81 -4.99
C LEU A 27 -10.76 1.57 -4.68
N ARG A 28 -11.79 1.70 -3.83
CA ARG A 28 -12.70 0.59 -3.51
C ARG A 28 -13.41 0.08 -4.76
N ARG A 29 -13.88 1.00 -5.61
CA ARG A 29 -14.53 0.64 -6.89
C ARG A 29 -13.57 -0.09 -7.84
N ALA A 30 -12.33 0.41 -7.96
CA ALA A 30 -11.30 -0.22 -8.78
C ALA A 30 -10.95 -1.63 -8.27
N VAL A 31 -10.83 -1.83 -6.96
CA VAL A 31 -10.59 -3.14 -6.35
C VAL A 31 -11.78 -4.08 -6.54
N SER A 32 -13.02 -3.60 -6.38
CA SER A 32 -14.23 -4.38 -6.64
C SER A 32 -14.29 -4.86 -8.09
N MET A 33 -13.99 -3.97 -9.05
CA MET A 33 -13.90 -4.33 -10.47
C MET A 33 -12.78 -5.32 -10.75
N LEU A 34 -11.60 -5.14 -10.14
CA LEU A 34 -10.48 -6.06 -10.31
C LEU A 34 -10.82 -7.46 -9.76
N LYS A 35 -11.36 -7.56 -8.55
CA LYS A 35 -11.80 -8.84 -7.96
C LYS A 35 -12.88 -9.52 -8.81
N SER A 36 -13.79 -8.76 -9.40
CA SER A 36 -14.79 -9.28 -10.34
C SER A 36 -14.16 -9.86 -11.62
N LYS A 37 -13.11 -9.24 -12.17
CA LYS A 37 -12.35 -9.77 -13.32
C LYS A 37 -11.65 -11.09 -12.98
N PHE A 38 -11.02 -11.19 -11.80
CA PHE A 38 -10.40 -12.44 -11.34
C PHE A 38 -11.44 -13.54 -11.11
N ALA A 39 -12.59 -13.20 -10.51
CA ALA A 39 -13.69 -14.13 -10.31
C ALA A 39 -14.24 -14.67 -11.65
N ALA A 40 -14.40 -13.80 -12.66
CA ALA A 40 -14.80 -14.19 -14.01
C ALA A 40 -13.78 -15.11 -14.70
N ALA A 41 -12.50 -15.00 -14.33
CA ALA A 41 -11.43 -15.89 -14.77
C ALA A 41 -11.31 -17.17 -13.91
N GLY A 42 -12.23 -17.40 -12.95
CA GLY A 42 -12.28 -18.58 -12.10
C GLY A 42 -11.44 -18.50 -10.83
N ASN A 43 -10.91 -17.33 -10.47
CA ASN A 43 -10.17 -17.13 -9.22
C ASN A 43 -10.90 -16.14 -8.30
N THR A 44 -11.60 -16.67 -7.30
CA THR A 44 -12.35 -15.87 -6.31
C THR A 44 -11.55 -15.58 -5.04
N ASP A 45 -10.40 -16.23 -4.85
CA ASP A 45 -9.59 -16.14 -3.64
C ASP A 45 -8.36 -15.27 -3.89
N ILE A 46 -8.59 -13.97 -4.05
CA ILE A 46 -7.50 -13.00 -4.26
C ILE A 46 -7.52 -11.88 -3.23
N GLU A 47 -6.35 -11.57 -2.72
CA GLU A 47 -6.08 -10.37 -1.93
C GLU A 47 -5.45 -9.28 -2.80
N VAL A 48 -5.72 -8.01 -2.47
CA VAL A 48 -5.18 -6.86 -3.21
C VAL A 48 -4.46 -5.93 -2.24
N LEU A 49 -3.14 -5.79 -2.40
CA LEU A 49 -2.30 -4.87 -1.62
C LEU A 49 -1.84 -3.71 -2.50
N VAL A 50 -2.51 -2.57 -2.38
CA VAL A 50 -2.27 -1.38 -3.19
C VAL A 50 -1.21 -0.49 -2.51
N THR A 51 -0.13 -0.18 -3.21
CA THR A 51 0.85 0.83 -2.76
C THR A 51 0.52 2.20 -3.33
N LEU A 52 0.47 3.22 -2.48
CA LEU A 52 -0.04 4.56 -2.81
C LEU A 52 1.03 5.65 -2.63
N GLY A 53 2.31 5.26 -2.67
CA GLY A 53 3.45 6.18 -2.49
C GLY A 53 3.35 6.98 -1.19
N ALA A 54 3.29 8.30 -1.30
CA ALA A 54 3.18 9.22 -0.16
C ALA A 54 1.81 9.16 0.56
N LYS A 55 0.89 8.29 0.12
CA LYS A 55 -0.40 8.01 0.77
C LYS A 55 -0.44 6.62 1.43
N GLY A 56 0.71 5.97 1.61
CA GLY A 56 0.81 4.70 2.34
C GLY A 56 0.35 3.50 1.51
N SER A 57 -0.43 2.61 2.11
CA SER A 57 -0.90 1.38 1.46
C SER A 57 -2.27 0.92 1.97
N LEU A 58 -2.99 0.22 1.10
CA LEU A 58 -4.29 -0.38 1.41
C LEU A 58 -4.27 -1.87 1.08
N HIS A 59 -4.78 -2.68 1.99
CA HIS A 59 -5.00 -4.10 1.79
C HIS A 59 -6.50 -4.42 1.78
N PHE A 60 -6.90 -5.23 0.81
CA PHE A 60 -8.24 -5.78 0.67
C PHE A 60 -8.13 -7.30 0.68
N GLY A 61 -8.58 -7.92 1.77
CA GLY A 61 -8.52 -9.36 1.96
C GLY A 61 -9.38 -10.13 0.96
N SER A 62 -9.22 -11.45 0.92
CA SER A 62 -9.93 -12.29 -0.05
C SER A 62 -11.45 -12.18 0.10
N GLN A 63 -11.91 -12.08 1.35
CA GLN A 63 -13.30 -11.90 1.75
C GLN A 63 -13.81 -10.45 1.66
N TRP A 64 -12.96 -9.48 1.28
CA TRP A 64 -13.40 -8.10 1.12
C TRP A 64 -14.42 -7.98 -0.03
N SER A 65 -15.54 -7.32 0.25
CA SER A 65 -16.57 -6.97 -0.71
C SER A 65 -17.22 -5.65 -0.31
N ALA A 66 -17.76 -4.93 -1.27
CA ALA A 66 -18.47 -3.68 -1.05
C ALA A 66 -19.58 -3.53 -2.08
N ALA A 67 -20.75 -3.04 -1.64
CA ALA A 67 -21.83 -2.58 -2.50
C ALA A 67 -21.59 -1.12 -2.91
N GLU A 68 -22.34 -0.62 -3.90
CA GLU A 68 -22.17 0.75 -4.44
C GLU A 68 -22.32 1.83 -3.34
N ASN A 69 -23.20 1.62 -2.37
CA ASN A 69 -23.39 2.54 -1.24
C ASN A 69 -22.23 2.48 -0.21
N ASP A 70 -21.42 1.43 -0.20
CA ASP A 70 -20.30 1.29 0.73
C ASP A 70 -19.06 2.08 0.31
N PHE A 71 -18.92 2.40 -0.99
CA PHE A 71 -17.72 3.05 -1.51
C PHE A 71 -17.45 4.41 -0.86
N ALA A 72 -18.51 5.21 -0.65
CA ALA A 72 -18.44 6.51 0.00
C ALA A 72 -18.31 6.45 1.53
N ASN A 73 -18.39 5.26 2.15
CA ASN A 73 -18.35 5.15 3.60
C ASN A 73 -17.03 5.64 4.18
N GLU A 74 -17.08 6.51 5.18
CA GLU A 74 -15.87 7.04 5.80
C GLU A 74 -15.14 6.04 6.70
N VAL A 75 -15.84 5.00 7.13
CA VAL A 75 -15.31 3.92 7.97
C VAL A 75 -14.67 2.84 7.10
N TRP A 76 -13.59 2.24 7.60
CA TRP A 76 -12.96 1.07 6.99
C TRP A 76 -13.92 -0.12 7.01
N LEU A 77 -14.06 -0.79 5.87
CA LEU A 77 -14.94 -1.95 5.74
C LEU A 77 -14.25 -3.20 6.32
N PRO A 78 -15.01 -4.26 6.66
CA PRO A 78 -14.42 -5.55 7.02
C PRO A 78 -13.43 -6.04 5.96
N HIS A 79 -12.28 -6.56 6.39
CA HIS A 79 -11.17 -7.01 5.53
C HIS A 79 -10.49 -5.90 4.72
N GLU A 80 -10.70 -4.63 5.07
CA GLU A 80 -9.96 -3.49 4.56
C GLU A 80 -8.95 -3.03 5.63
N THR A 81 -7.70 -2.82 5.25
CA THR A 81 -6.66 -2.36 6.18
C THR A 81 -5.83 -1.26 5.53
N HIS A 82 -5.72 -0.13 6.23
CA HIS A 82 -4.91 1.01 5.81
C HIS A 82 -3.69 1.15 6.71
N ILE A 83 -2.53 1.37 6.10
CA ILE A 83 -1.32 1.81 6.79
C ILE A 83 -0.85 3.10 6.12
N GLY A 84 -0.72 4.16 6.91
CA GLY A 84 -0.21 5.45 6.45
C GLY A 84 1.29 5.47 6.19
N ILE A 85 1.93 6.60 6.44
CA ILE A 85 3.33 6.85 6.09
C ILE A 85 4.18 7.11 7.32
N TYR A 86 5.49 6.92 7.18
CA TYR A 86 6.46 7.44 8.14
C TYR A 86 7.02 8.78 7.65
N ASN A 87 7.44 9.63 8.59
CA ASN A 87 8.19 10.83 8.26
C ASN A 87 9.50 10.48 7.56
N LEU A 88 9.88 11.30 6.59
CA LEU A 88 11.18 11.18 5.96
C LEU A 88 12.20 12.01 6.74
N ALA A 89 13.35 11.41 7.03
CA ALA A 89 14.47 12.07 7.69
C ALA A 89 15.29 12.96 6.73
N SER A 90 14.94 12.99 5.45
CA SER A 90 15.59 13.83 4.46
C SER A 90 15.42 15.33 4.80
N PRO A 91 16.36 16.22 4.40
CA PRO A 91 16.39 17.61 4.85
C PRO A 91 15.10 18.43 4.61
N ASN A 92 14.30 18.03 3.63
CA ASN A 92 13.04 18.71 3.26
C ASN A 92 11.80 17.83 3.47
N GLY A 93 11.93 16.65 4.11
CA GLY A 93 10.85 15.67 4.23
C GLY A 93 10.35 15.14 2.88
N ARG A 94 11.22 15.15 1.85
CA ARG A 94 10.91 14.74 0.48
C ARG A 94 11.76 13.53 0.07
N PRO A 95 11.24 12.64 -0.80
CA PRO A 95 12.05 11.57 -1.33
C PRO A 95 13.25 12.12 -2.10
N VAL A 96 14.40 11.49 -1.93
CA VAL A 96 15.63 11.73 -2.69
C VAL A 96 15.54 10.98 -4.02
N ASP A 97 15.18 9.71 -3.99
CA ASP A 97 15.00 8.85 -5.16
C ASP A 97 13.85 7.86 -4.89
N THR A 98 12.84 7.78 -5.76
CA THR A 98 11.71 6.85 -5.58
C THR A 98 11.91 5.52 -6.31
N THR A 99 13.02 5.37 -7.04
CA THR A 99 13.34 4.17 -7.83
C THR A 99 13.42 2.95 -6.91
N GLY A 100 12.60 1.93 -7.18
CA GLY A 100 12.61 0.68 -6.42
C GLY A 100 11.86 0.72 -5.08
N ALA A 101 11.22 1.84 -4.70
CA ALA A 101 10.47 1.93 -3.44
C ALA A 101 9.35 0.89 -3.32
N GLY A 102 8.62 0.64 -4.43
CA GLY A 102 7.59 -0.40 -4.50
C GLY A 102 8.15 -1.81 -4.34
N ASP A 103 9.35 -2.07 -4.87
CA ASP A 103 10.01 -3.38 -4.74
C ASP A 103 10.56 -3.58 -3.32
N CYS A 104 11.12 -2.53 -2.71
CA CYS A 104 11.53 -2.53 -1.31
C CYS A 104 10.34 -2.82 -0.39
N PHE A 105 9.19 -2.15 -0.62
CA PHE A 105 7.96 -2.39 0.11
C PHE A 105 7.51 -3.85 -0.04
N ARG A 106 7.37 -4.35 -1.27
CA ARG A 106 6.87 -5.72 -1.53
C ARG A 106 7.81 -6.79 -0.97
N GLY A 107 9.12 -6.64 -1.17
CA GLY A 107 10.11 -7.57 -0.63
C GLY A 107 10.08 -7.61 0.89
N SER A 108 9.99 -6.43 1.53
CA SER A 108 9.92 -6.31 2.99
C SER A 108 8.59 -6.85 3.55
N PHE A 109 7.48 -6.63 2.84
CA PHE A 109 6.17 -7.20 3.18
C PHE A 109 6.22 -8.73 3.15
N VAL A 110 6.74 -9.31 2.07
CA VAL A 110 6.82 -10.77 1.92
C VAL A 110 7.72 -11.38 3.00
N GLY A 111 8.88 -10.77 3.26
CA GLY A 111 9.78 -11.20 4.33
C GLY A 111 9.13 -11.15 5.71
N ALA A 112 8.47 -10.05 6.04
CA ALA A 112 7.80 -9.88 7.33
C ALA A 112 6.59 -10.81 7.50
N HIS A 113 5.68 -10.87 6.52
CA HIS A 113 4.43 -11.62 6.64
C HIS A 113 4.64 -13.13 6.50
N TYR A 114 5.28 -13.56 5.39
CA TYR A 114 5.42 -14.97 5.06
C TYR A 114 6.71 -15.59 5.61
N GLY A 115 7.78 -14.79 5.74
CA GLY A 115 9.06 -15.27 6.28
C GLY A 115 9.11 -15.29 7.80
N GLU A 116 8.63 -14.22 8.45
CA GLU A 116 8.68 -14.06 9.92
C GLU A 116 7.35 -14.32 10.63
N GLY A 117 6.26 -14.52 9.89
CA GLY A 117 4.94 -14.77 10.47
C GLY A 117 4.31 -13.56 11.16
N LYS A 118 4.72 -12.32 10.80
CA LYS A 118 4.09 -11.11 11.33
C LYS A 118 2.64 -11.03 10.88
N SER A 119 1.77 -10.45 11.71
CA SER A 119 0.39 -10.16 11.28
C SER A 119 0.38 -9.23 10.07
N LEU A 120 -0.72 -9.22 9.30
CA LEU A 120 -0.89 -8.35 8.12
C LEU A 120 -0.53 -6.89 8.44
N THR A 121 -1.09 -6.34 9.51
CA THR A 121 -0.87 -4.96 9.95
C THR A 121 0.59 -4.70 10.30
N GLU A 122 1.25 -5.61 11.01
CA GLU A 122 2.67 -5.48 11.36
C GLU A 122 3.56 -5.56 10.12
N ALA A 123 3.26 -6.47 9.19
CA ALA A 123 4.00 -6.61 7.95
C ALA A 123 3.83 -5.40 7.03
N MET A 124 2.64 -4.83 6.94
CA MET A 124 2.40 -3.59 6.19
C MET A 124 3.13 -2.40 6.82
N LYS A 125 3.14 -2.26 8.16
CA LYS A 125 3.95 -1.24 8.85
C LYS A 125 5.44 -1.42 8.58
N TRP A 126 5.92 -2.66 8.64
CA TRP A 126 7.30 -3.00 8.33
C TRP A 126 7.68 -2.64 6.89
N ALA A 127 6.82 -2.97 5.94
CA ALA A 127 6.99 -2.63 4.53
C ALA A 127 6.96 -1.12 4.29
N SER A 128 6.05 -0.37 4.94
CA SER A 128 6.00 1.09 4.87
C SER A 128 7.28 1.74 5.43
N ALA A 129 7.79 1.23 6.55
CA ALA A 129 9.05 1.69 7.12
C ALA A 129 10.21 1.44 6.15
N ALA A 130 10.33 0.25 5.59
CA ALA A 130 11.35 -0.09 4.62
C ALA A 130 11.27 0.76 3.34
N GLY A 131 10.06 0.94 2.79
CA GLY A 131 9.83 1.80 1.62
C GLY A 131 10.22 3.25 1.90
N SER A 132 9.86 3.79 3.07
CA SER A 132 10.22 5.16 3.47
C SER A 132 11.74 5.37 3.60
N LEU A 133 12.48 4.38 4.10
CA LEU A 133 13.94 4.42 4.18
C LEU A 133 14.58 4.34 2.79
N SER A 134 14.01 3.52 1.89
CA SER A 134 14.57 3.35 0.55
C SER A 134 14.54 4.61 -0.29
N VAL A 135 13.62 5.54 0.00
CA VAL A 135 13.54 6.79 -0.75
C VAL A 135 14.42 7.91 -0.21
N GLU A 136 15.14 7.67 0.89
CA GLU A 136 16.05 8.65 1.51
C GLU A 136 17.50 8.53 1.01
N VAL A 137 17.79 7.57 0.12
CA VAL A 137 19.12 7.27 -0.41
C VAL A 137 19.06 7.17 -1.93
N GLU A 138 20.06 7.70 -2.64
CA GLU A 138 20.15 7.56 -4.10
C GLU A 138 20.43 6.10 -4.51
N GLY A 139 19.67 5.59 -5.49
CA GLY A 139 19.92 4.32 -6.16
C GLY A 139 19.27 3.08 -5.50
N ALA A 140 18.53 2.31 -6.31
CA ALA A 140 17.69 1.19 -5.87
C ALA A 140 18.41 0.01 -5.16
N MET A 141 19.66 -0.31 -5.50
CA MET A 141 20.39 -1.42 -4.84
C MET A 141 21.00 -1.03 -3.50
N LEU A 142 21.44 0.23 -3.36
CA LEU A 142 22.02 0.74 -2.11
C LEU A 142 20.95 1.14 -1.10
N SER A 143 19.70 1.23 -1.53
CA SER A 143 18.59 1.75 -0.74
C SER A 143 17.79 0.69 0.02
N MET A 144 18.05 -0.61 -0.17
CA MET A 144 17.40 -1.65 0.65
C MET A 144 17.88 -1.53 2.11
N PRO A 145 17.00 -1.19 3.06
CA PRO A 145 17.40 -0.96 4.43
C PRO A 145 17.70 -2.29 5.15
N ASP A 146 18.66 -2.26 6.06
CA ASP A 146 18.85 -3.35 6.99
C ASP A 146 17.73 -3.41 8.04
N ARG A 147 17.65 -4.55 8.73
CA ARG A 147 16.63 -4.80 9.76
C ARG A 147 16.61 -3.75 10.86
N LEU A 148 17.79 -3.33 11.35
CA LEU A 148 17.89 -2.41 12.48
C LEU A 148 17.35 -1.03 12.13
N LYS A 149 17.57 -0.56 10.90
CA LYS A 149 16.98 0.69 10.39
C LYS A 149 15.46 0.61 10.32
N ILE A 150 14.92 -0.51 9.85
CA ILE A 150 13.47 -0.72 9.79
C ILE A 150 12.87 -0.72 11.20
N GLU A 151 13.48 -1.43 12.15
CA GLU A 151 13.05 -1.46 13.55
C GLU A 151 13.09 -0.06 14.19
N ALA A 152 14.14 0.72 13.92
CA ALA A 152 14.23 2.10 14.37
C ALA A 152 13.11 2.97 13.78
N ARG A 153 12.83 2.86 12.48
CA ARG A 153 11.76 3.61 11.80
C ARG A 153 10.37 3.22 12.32
N ILE A 154 10.11 1.95 12.61
CA ILE A 154 8.83 1.49 13.17
C ILE A 154 8.57 2.07 14.57
N ALA A 155 9.62 2.36 15.34
CA ALA A 155 9.49 3.02 16.64
C ALA A 155 9.10 4.50 16.53
N GLU A 156 9.18 5.10 15.34
CA GLU A 156 8.68 6.45 15.08
C GLU A 156 7.16 6.46 14.87
N PRO A 157 6.49 7.61 15.09
CA PRO A 157 5.06 7.75 14.83
C PRO A 157 4.70 7.50 13.35
N LEU A 158 3.73 6.62 13.13
CA LEU A 158 3.07 6.47 11.83
C LEU A 158 2.06 7.62 11.66
N LEU A 159 2.12 8.30 10.53
CA LEU A 159 1.20 9.38 10.18
C LEU A 159 0.00 8.83 9.41
N ASP A 160 -1.20 9.16 9.88
CA ASP A 160 -2.41 8.98 9.11
C ASP A 160 -2.44 9.96 7.93
N VAL A 161 -2.82 9.44 6.78
CA VAL A 161 -2.94 10.20 5.54
C VAL A 161 -4.40 10.22 5.12
N SER A 162 -4.92 11.43 4.93
CA SER A 162 -6.27 11.61 4.42
C SER A 162 -6.33 11.33 2.92
N PHE A 163 -7.37 10.60 2.54
CA PHE A 163 -7.86 10.50 1.17
C PHE A 163 -8.84 11.65 0.91
N SER A 164 -8.94 12.08 -0.35
CA SER A 164 -10.04 12.95 -0.79
C SER A 164 -11.35 12.18 -0.88
#